data_AF-A0A382ZUY3-F1
#
_entry.id   AF-A0A382ZUY3-F1
#
_cell.length_a   1.000
_cell.length_b   1.000
_cell.length_c   1.000
_cell.angle_alpha   90.00
_cell.angle_beta   90.00
_cell.angle_gamma   90.00
#
_symmetry.space_group_name_H-M   'P 1'
#
loop_
_entity.id
_entity.type
_entity.pdbx_description
1 polymer ?
#
loop_
_entity_poly.entity_id
_entity_poly.type
_entity_poly.pdbx_seq_one_letter_code
_entity_poly.pdbx_strand_id
1 'polypeptide(L)'
;SDMKEKRFFETWQRLAYNPQTWAMQYYSDYVGSIKIFQLDETDRQRYGVELVEAFPKSIDNQLLDYSQKTQIHSVDVSFSYRYWKDLKDEADLPKPMGERMIDAVLNTVESKITSAIPKVLQKL
;
A
#
# COMPACT_ATOMS: atom_id res chain seq x y z
N SER A 1 -14.85 -8.70 -17.71
CA SER A 1 -14.09 -8.20 -16.56
C SER A 1 -14.21 -9.23 -15.46
N ASP A 2 -13.10 -9.77 -14.94
CA ASP A 2 -13.10 -10.91 -13.99
C ASP A 2 -13.22 -10.49 -12.52
N MET A 3 -13.61 -9.23 -12.27
CA MET A 3 -13.76 -8.63 -10.93
C MET A 3 -12.52 -8.81 -10.04
N LYS A 4 -11.33 -8.75 -10.63
CA LYS A 4 -10.06 -9.05 -9.94
C LYS A 4 -9.82 -8.08 -8.79
N GLU A 5 -10.16 -6.82 -8.99
CA GLU A 5 -10.03 -5.73 -8.03
C GLU A 5 -10.92 -5.99 -6.80
N LYS A 6 -12.18 -6.40 -7.01
CA LYS A 6 -13.08 -6.76 -5.91
C LYS A 6 -12.54 -7.95 -5.13
N ARG A 7 -12.14 -9.01 -5.83
CA ARG A 7 -11.60 -10.23 -5.20
C ARG A 7 -10.33 -9.95 -4.40
N PHE A 8 -9.50 -9.01 -4.84
CA PHE A 8 -8.33 -8.56 -4.09
C PHE A 8 -8.73 -8.00 -2.72
N PHE A 9 -9.67 -7.03 -2.68
CA PHE A 9 -10.13 -6.45 -1.41
C PHE A 9 -10.88 -7.45 -0.53
N GLU A 10 -11.70 -8.33 -1.11
CA GLU A 10 -12.36 -9.41 -0.37
C GLU A 10 -11.33 -10.37 0.26
N THR A 11 -10.26 -10.69 -0.46
CA THR A 11 -9.19 -11.55 0.05
C THR A 11 -8.42 -10.88 1.17
N TRP A 12 -8.10 -9.59 1.02
CA TRP A 12 -7.47 -8.81 2.08
C TRP A 12 -8.36 -8.74 3.32
N GLN A 13 -9.66 -8.45 3.18
CA GLN A 13 -10.59 -8.43 4.30
C GLN A 13 -10.68 -9.80 5.01
N ARG A 14 -10.62 -10.91 4.26
CA ARG A 14 -10.60 -12.27 4.81
C ARG A 14 -9.36 -12.60 5.63
N LEU A 15 -8.28 -11.83 5.53
CA LEU A 15 -7.14 -12.00 6.44
C LEU A 15 -7.51 -11.64 7.88
N ALA A 16 -8.54 -10.81 8.09
CA ALA A 16 -8.93 -10.38 9.43
C ALA A 16 -9.61 -11.48 10.25
N TYR A 17 -10.24 -12.48 9.62
CA TYR A 17 -10.99 -13.51 10.34
C TYR A 17 -10.89 -14.87 9.67
N ASN A 18 -10.99 -15.93 10.46
CA ASN A 18 -11.09 -17.28 9.93
C ASN A 18 -12.53 -17.51 9.38
N PRO A 19 -12.71 -17.83 8.08
CA PRO A 19 -14.04 -17.97 7.49
C PRO A 19 -14.81 -19.22 7.96
N GLN A 20 -14.15 -20.19 8.60
CA GLN A 20 -14.79 -21.40 9.14
C GLN A 20 -15.20 -21.22 10.61
N THR A 21 -14.34 -20.62 11.43
CA THR A 21 -14.56 -20.49 12.88
C THR A 21 -15.02 -19.10 13.31
N TRP A 22 -14.94 -18.11 12.42
CA TRP A 22 -15.20 -16.68 12.68
C TRP A 22 -14.33 -16.05 13.77
N ALA A 23 -13.25 -16.73 14.15
CA ALA A 23 -12.25 -16.17 15.06
C ALA A 23 -11.50 -15.02 14.37
N MET A 24 -11.36 -13.89 15.05
CA MET A 24 -10.55 -12.77 14.60
C MET A 24 -9.07 -13.15 14.64
N GLN A 25 -8.34 -12.82 13.60
CA GLN A 25 -6.89 -13.01 13.53
C GLN A 25 -6.16 -11.91 14.29
N TYR A 26 -4.84 -12.06 14.46
CA TYR A 26 -4.04 -11.03 15.09
C TYR A 26 -3.99 -9.77 14.22
N TYR A 27 -4.04 -8.61 14.86
CA TYR A 27 -4.05 -7.31 14.20
C TYR A 27 -2.91 -7.15 13.18
N SER A 28 -1.71 -7.63 13.52
CA SER A 28 -0.53 -7.61 12.65
C SER A 28 -0.68 -8.39 11.34
N ASP A 29 -1.58 -9.37 11.29
CA ASP A 29 -1.64 -10.35 10.20
C ASP A 29 -2.49 -9.87 9.02
N TYR A 30 -3.31 -8.84 9.23
CA TYR A 30 -4.24 -8.33 8.22
C TYR A 30 -4.13 -6.83 7.96
N VAL A 31 -3.35 -6.10 8.77
CA VAL A 31 -3.07 -4.68 8.53
C VAL A 31 -1.97 -4.51 7.49
N GLY A 32 -2.11 -3.51 6.65
CA GLY A 32 -1.11 -3.09 5.68
C GLY A 32 -0.91 -1.57 5.69
N SER A 33 -0.22 -1.07 4.67
CA SER A 33 -0.04 0.37 4.44
C SER A 33 -0.60 0.74 3.07
N ILE A 34 -1.35 1.84 2.98
CA ILE A 34 -1.84 2.35 1.70
C ILE A 34 -1.18 3.70 1.44
N LYS A 35 -0.53 3.84 0.28
CA LYS A 35 0.07 5.10 -0.15
C LYS A 35 -0.73 5.66 -1.31
N ILE A 36 -1.18 6.90 -1.16
CA ILE A 36 -1.98 7.62 -2.13
C ILE A 36 -1.15 8.78 -2.63
N PHE A 37 -1.02 8.90 -3.95
CA PHE A 37 -0.19 9.93 -4.58
C PHE A 37 -1.04 10.78 -5.52
N GLN A 38 -0.88 12.10 -5.41
CA GLN A 38 -1.39 13.04 -6.39
C GLN A 38 -0.26 13.41 -7.35
N LEU A 39 -0.49 13.15 -8.64
CA LEU A 39 0.42 13.45 -9.73
C LEU A 39 -0.01 14.74 -10.44
N ASP A 40 0.96 15.47 -11.00
CA ASP A 40 0.70 16.57 -11.94
C ASP A 40 0.54 16.05 -13.38
N GLU A 41 0.24 16.94 -14.33
CA GLU A 41 0.08 16.61 -15.77
C GLU A 41 1.33 16.02 -16.41
N THR A 42 2.48 16.07 -15.72
CA THR A 42 3.76 15.51 -16.16
C THR A 42 4.16 14.26 -15.36
N ASP A 43 3.18 13.62 -14.70
CA ASP A 43 3.34 12.43 -13.86
C ASP A 43 4.30 12.61 -12.66
N ARG A 44 4.57 13.85 -12.24
CA ARG A 44 5.41 14.11 -11.07
C ARG A 44 4.56 14.18 -9.81
N GLN A 45 5.02 13.49 -8.75
CA GLN A 45 4.36 13.50 -7.45
C GLN A 45 4.38 14.91 -6.83
N ARG A 46 3.20 15.45 -6.52
CA ARG A 46 3.02 16.76 -5.87
C ARG A 46 2.68 16.64 -4.39
N TYR A 47 1.88 15.63 -4.07
CA TYR A 47 1.42 15.33 -2.72
C TYR A 47 1.30 13.82 -2.55
N GLY A 48 1.52 13.33 -1.34
CA GLY A 48 1.34 11.92 -1.04
C GLY A 48 1.01 11.71 0.42
N VAL A 49 0.07 10.82 0.69
CA VAL A 49 -0.35 10.45 2.04
C VAL A 49 -0.21 8.94 2.21
N GLU A 50 0.26 8.52 3.38
CA GLU A 50 0.30 7.12 3.78
C GLU A 50 -0.69 6.86 4.91
N LEU A 51 -1.59 5.91 4.71
CA LEU A 51 -2.47 5.35 5.74
C LEU A 51 -1.73 4.20 6.41
N VAL A 52 -1.45 4.36 7.70
CA VAL A 52 -0.70 3.40 8.50
C VAL A 52 -1.65 2.41 9.17
N GLU A 53 -1.29 1.12 9.12
CA GLU A 53 -2.09 0.00 9.64
C GLU A 53 -3.53 -0.01 9.09
N ALA A 54 -3.64 0.15 7.77
CA ALA A 54 -4.90 0.17 7.06
C ALA A 54 -5.40 -1.24 6.75
N PHE A 55 -6.71 -1.44 6.78
CA PHE A 55 -7.37 -2.65 6.31
C PHE A 55 -8.80 -2.36 5.81
N PRO A 56 -9.36 -3.18 4.89
CA PRO A 56 -10.72 -3.00 4.40
C PRO A 56 -11.73 -3.32 5.52
N LYS A 57 -12.55 -2.34 5.90
CA LYS A 57 -13.59 -2.51 6.92
C LYS A 57 -14.90 -2.98 6.32
N SER A 58 -15.33 -2.37 5.23
CA SER A 58 -16.52 -2.77 4.49
C SER A 58 -16.30 -2.67 2.98
N ILE A 59 -16.91 -3.60 2.25
CA ILE A 59 -16.97 -3.62 0.80
C ILE A 59 -18.46 -3.53 0.45
N ASP A 60 -18.84 -2.47 -0.24
CA ASP A 60 -20.25 -2.16 -0.48
C ASP A 60 -20.86 -3.09 -1.53
N ASN A 61 -22.20 -3.20 -1.47
CA ASN A 61 -22.93 -4.04 -2.37
C ASN A 61 -22.95 -3.45 -3.78
N GLN A 62 -22.87 -4.36 -4.73
CA GLN A 62 -22.92 -4.06 -6.15
C GLN A 62 -24.33 -4.29 -6.66
N LEU A 63 -25.11 -3.20 -6.76
CA LEU A 63 -26.47 -3.27 -7.27
C LEU A 63 -26.45 -3.52 -8.79
N LEU A 64 -27.14 -4.58 -9.22
CA LEU A 64 -27.37 -4.86 -10.64
C LEU A 64 -28.83 -4.60 -10.96
N ASP A 65 -29.09 -3.68 -11.89
CA ASP A 65 -30.42 -3.38 -12.40
C ASP A 65 -30.42 -3.44 -13.94
N TYR A 66 -31.33 -4.24 -14.50
CA TYR A 66 -31.54 -4.37 -15.94
C TYR A 66 -32.05 -3.09 -16.61
N SER A 67 -32.58 -2.14 -15.82
CA SER A 67 -33.01 -0.83 -16.31
C SER A 67 -31.83 0.11 -16.59
N GLN A 68 -30.70 -0.07 -15.91
CA GLN A 68 -29.55 0.82 -15.93
C GLN A 68 -28.44 0.29 -16.85
N LYS A 69 -28.66 0.37 -18.17
CA LYS A 69 -27.75 -0.20 -19.19
C LYS A 69 -26.48 0.61 -19.44
N THR A 70 -26.42 1.87 -19.02
CA THR A 70 -25.32 2.80 -19.33
C THR A 70 -24.42 3.12 -18.14
N GLN A 71 -24.73 2.58 -16.95
CA GLN A 71 -23.93 2.85 -15.75
C GLN A 71 -22.70 1.93 -15.72
N ILE A 72 -21.55 2.51 -15.35
CA ILE A 72 -20.32 1.75 -15.13
C ILE A 72 -20.41 1.06 -13.77
N HIS A 73 -19.99 -0.20 -13.73
CA HIS A 73 -19.95 -0.95 -12.48
C HIS A 73 -18.79 -0.48 -11.59
N SER A 74 -19.10 0.12 -10.43
CA SER A 74 -18.12 0.46 -9.38
C SER A 74 -18.13 -0.55 -8.22
N VAL A 75 -17.07 -0.53 -7.41
CA VAL A 75 -16.97 -1.20 -6.11
C VAL A 75 -16.49 -0.13 -5.13
N ASP A 76 -17.25 0.14 -4.09
CA ASP A 76 -16.83 1.05 -3.03
C ASP A 76 -16.27 0.25 -1.86
N VAL A 77 -15.07 0.62 -1.40
CA VAL A 77 -14.36 -0.04 -0.30
C VAL A 77 -13.99 0.99 0.75
N SER A 78 -14.51 0.82 1.95
CA SER A 78 -14.19 1.68 3.08
C SER A 78 -13.06 1.08 3.91
N PHE A 79 -12.02 1.88 4.16
CA PHE A 79 -10.85 1.48 4.94
C PHE A 79 -10.90 2.02 6.37
N SER A 80 -10.42 1.21 7.31
CA SER A 80 -10.03 1.65 8.65
C SER A 80 -8.51 1.73 8.69
N TYR A 81 -7.97 2.75 9.35
CA TYR A 81 -6.52 2.96 9.54
C TYR A 81 -6.28 3.59 10.91
N ARG A 82 -5.06 3.51 11.44
CA ARG A 82 -4.76 4.10 12.76
C ARG A 82 -4.55 5.61 12.67
N TYR A 83 -3.66 6.02 11.76
CA TYR A 83 -3.36 7.43 11.48
C TYR A 83 -2.90 7.56 10.04
N TRP A 84 -2.93 8.79 9.53
CA TRP A 84 -2.32 9.12 8.26
C TRP A 84 -1.08 9.99 8.49
N LYS A 85 -0.14 9.95 7.55
CA LYS A 85 1.01 10.86 7.53
C LYS A 85 1.26 11.39 6.12
N ASP A 86 1.73 12.64 6.04
CA ASP A 86 2.18 13.24 4.78
C ASP A 86 3.58 12.70 4.46
N LEU A 87 3.73 12.16 3.25
CA LEU A 87 4.99 11.57 2.80
C LEU A 87 6.10 12.60 2.58
N LYS A 88 5.75 13.89 2.40
CA LYS A 88 6.72 14.97 2.20
C LYS A 88 7.11 15.62 3.52
N ASP A 89 6.15 15.90 4.39
CA ASP A 89 6.38 16.60 5.66
C ASP A 89 7.08 15.67 6.68
N GLU A 90 6.70 14.38 6.71
CA GLU A 90 7.30 13.40 7.63
C GLU A 90 8.68 12.89 7.19
N ALA A 91 9.12 13.22 5.98
CA ALA A 91 10.51 13.04 5.55
C ALA A 91 11.45 14.08 6.19
N ASP A 92 10.94 15.28 6.48
CA ASP A 92 11.68 16.40 7.07
C ASP A 92 11.55 16.49 8.61
N LEU A 93 10.65 15.71 9.21
CA LEU A 93 10.58 15.56 10.67
C LEU A 93 11.83 14.83 11.20
N PRO A 94 12.48 15.33 12.28
CA PRO A 94 13.65 14.68 12.85
C PRO A 94 13.26 13.34 13.45
N LYS A 95 13.42 12.26 12.66
CA LYS A 95 13.23 10.88 13.11
C LYS A 95 14.10 10.63 14.36
N PRO A 96 13.59 9.90 15.38
CA PRO A 96 14.39 9.49 16.53
C PRO A 96 15.70 8.83 16.05
N MET A 97 16.82 9.18 16.69
CA MET A 97 18.19 8.84 16.25
C MET A 97 18.40 7.36 15.91
N GLY A 98 17.64 6.44 16.51
CA GLY A 98 17.72 5.00 16.27
C GLY A 98 17.37 4.56 14.84
N GLU A 99 16.34 5.13 14.21
CA GLU A 99 15.91 4.76 12.86
C GLU A 99 16.84 5.30 11.76
N ARG A 100 17.47 6.46 12.00
CA ARG A 100 18.44 7.06 11.06
C ARG A 100 19.68 6.20 10.85
N MET A 101 20.10 5.44 11.86
CA MET A 101 21.30 4.59 11.74
C MET A 101 21.04 3.36 10.87
N ILE A 102 19.84 2.78 10.93
CA ILE A 102 19.48 1.56 10.20
C ILE A 102 19.39 1.85 8.70
N ASP A 103 18.66 2.91 8.32
CA ASP A 103 18.53 3.36 6.93
C ASP A 103 19.86 3.86 6.34
N ALA A 104 20.69 4.56 7.13
CA ALA A 104 22.00 5.02 6.66
C ALA A 104 22.98 3.85 6.45
N VAL A 105 22.91 2.80 7.28
CA VAL A 105 23.72 1.59 7.14
C VAL A 105 23.27 0.76 5.93
N LEU A 106 21.95 0.58 5.72
CA LEU A 106 21.42 -0.12 4.54
C LEU A 106 21.83 0.58 3.22
N ASN A 107 21.64 1.90 3.11
CA ASN A 107 22.02 2.66 1.91
C ASN A 107 23.55 2.68 1.66
N THR A 108 24.38 2.62 2.72
CA THR A 108 25.85 2.56 2.59
C THR A 108 26.35 1.19 2.14
N VAL A 109 25.67 0.11 2.54
CA VAL A 109 26.03 -1.25 2.15
C VAL A 109 25.62 -1.50 0.68
N GLU A 110 24.44 -1.06 0.26
CA GLU A 110 23.98 -1.20 -1.14
C GLU A 110 24.85 -0.42 -2.13
N SER A 111 25.28 0.79 -1.78
CA SER A 111 26.19 1.59 -2.62
C SER A 111 27.61 1.00 -2.70
N LYS A 112 28.10 0.32 -1.65
CA LYS A 112 29.42 -0.33 -1.68
C LYS A 112 29.40 -1.63 -2.48
N ILE A 113 28.36 -2.46 -2.35
CA ILE A 113 28.25 -3.73 -3.07
C ILE A 113 28.10 -3.51 -4.59
N THR A 114 27.37 -2.47 -5.01
CA THR A 114 27.24 -2.11 -6.44
C THR A 114 28.50 -1.45 -7.01
N SER A 115 29.30 -0.76 -6.19
CA SER A 115 30.56 -0.12 -6.64
C SER A 115 31.76 -1.07 -6.76
N ALA A 116 31.68 -2.28 -6.19
CA ALA A 116 32.77 -3.25 -6.14
C ALA A 116 32.73 -4.31 -7.27
N ILE A 117 31.76 -4.25 -8.18
CA ILE A 117 31.71 -5.16 -9.34
C ILE A 117 32.67 -4.63 -10.42
N PRO A 118 33.78 -5.32 -10.73
CA PRO A 118 34.77 -4.83 -11.70
C PRO A 118 34.19 -4.82 -13.12
N LYS A 119 34.39 -3.73 -13.86
CA LYS A 119 33.92 -3.51 -15.25
C LYS A 119 34.53 -4.45 -16.32
N VAL A 120 35.23 -5.52 -15.95
CA VAL A 120 35.97 -6.39 -16.88
C VAL A 120 35.12 -7.56 -17.42
N LEU A 121 33.87 -7.73 -16.98
CA LEU A 121 32.95 -8.77 -17.49
C LEU A 121 31.80 -8.24 -18.38
N GLN A 122 31.83 -6.97 -18.82
CA GLN A 122 30.76 -6.40 -19.64
C GLN A 122 31.04 -6.41 -21.16
N LYS A 123 32.11 -7.07 -21.60
CA LYS A 123 32.36 -7.38 -23.01
C LYS A 123 33.02 -8.75 -23.16
N LEU A 124 32.20 -9.80 -23.17
CA LEU A 124 32.38 -11.01 -23.97
C LEU A 124 31.01 -11.46 -24.43
#